data_AF-A0A1L9UC72-F1
#
_entry.id   AF-A0A1L9UC72-F1
#
_cell.length_a   1.000
_cell.length_b   1.000
_cell.length_c   1.000
_cell.angle_alpha   90.00
_cell.angle_beta   90.00
_cell.angle_gamma   90.00
#
_symmetry.space_group_name_H-M   'P 1'
#
loop_
_entity.id
_entity.type
_entity.pdbx_description
1 polymer ?
#
loop_
_entity_poly.entity_id
_entity_poly.type
_entity_poly.pdbx_seq_one_letter_code
_entity_poly.pdbx_strand_id
1 'polypeptide(L)'
;MSTEPNSAPTQPSQRAGASPSPPPPAPVPLTPGPRASKLQEIFDKALARTLRANSYANFSGCFPTPAKHVPASLESVWRQLNAKLEESAKAEFEDILSERDAVRQLNELDRLVGEARVRKDRGLGGDSVAPHTLSPEELYRAHLLPQLMETQADLDAKINSVQNQNVELAGKVQAQRSEIESLLSGLEAVVADLEGAAAATTKFTSERQLRQEAAQMDGEVKARSEI
;
A
#
# COMPACT_ATOMS: atom_id res chain seq x y z
N MET A 1 -20.98 9.15 -57.73
CA MET A 1 -20.17 9.98 -56.81
C MET A 1 -21.08 10.36 -55.65
N SER A 2 -21.13 9.51 -54.63
CA SER A 2 -21.89 9.77 -53.38
C SER A 2 -21.09 9.14 -52.25
N THR A 3 -20.48 9.98 -51.43
CA THR A 3 -19.65 9.63 -50.27
C THR A 3 -20.52 9.68 -49.01
N GLU A 4 -20.61 8.56 -48.29
CA GLU A 4 -21.11 8.49 -46.92
C GLU A 4 -20.02 8.94 -45.92
N PRO A 5 -20.36 9.59 -44.79
CA PRO A 5 -19.38 10.01 -43.80
C PRO A 5 -19.10 8.91 -42.77
N ASN A 6 -17.82 8.90 -42.39
CA ASN A 6 -17.11 8.00 -41.49
C ASN A 6 -17.59 8.12 -40.02
N SER A 7 -17.94 7.00 -39.40
CA SER A 7 -18.31 6.88 -37.98
C SER A 7 -17.05 6.71 -37.13
N ALA A 8 -16.79 7.65 -36.22
CA ALA A 8 -15.74 7.55 -35.20
C ALA A 8 -16.16 6.61 -34.06
N PRO A 9 -15.25 5.79 -33.48
CA PRO A 9 -15.58 4.97 -32.32
C PRO A 9 -15.38 5.74 -31.01
N THR A 10 -16.44 5.83 -30.24
CA THR A 10 -16.53 6.37 -28.88
C THR A 10 -15.81 5.45 -27.88
N GLN A 11 -14.79 5.95 -27.19
CA GLN A 11 -14.19 5.24 -26.05
C GLN A 11 -15.07 5.41 -24.78
N PRO A 12 -15.35 4.34 -24.03
CA PRO A 12 -16.05 4.44 -22.76
C PRO A 12 -15.11 4.89 -21.63
N SER A 13 -15.47 6.01 -21.02
CA SER A 13 -14.88 6.58 -19.81
C SER A 13 -15.02 5.59 -18.64
N GLN A 14 -13.89 5.11 -18.11
CA GLN A 14 -13.84 4.26 -16.91
C GLN A 14 -14.04 5.13 -15.67
N ARG A 15 -15.16 4.90 -14.96
CA ARG A 15 -15.42 5.45 -13.62
C ARG A 15 -14.39 4.91 -12.63
N ALA A 16 -13.46 5.76 -12.22
CA ALA A 16 -12.69 5.57 -10.99
C ALA A 16 -13.57 5.97 -9.79
N GLY A 17 -13.91 5.01 -8.95
CA GLY A 17 -14.77 5.25 -7.78
C GLY A 17 -15.14 3.96 -7.07
N ALA A 18 -14.14 3.15 -6.70
CA ALA A 18 -14.34 2.07 -5.74
C ALA A 18 -13.39 2.34 -4.55
N SER A 19 -14.00 2.59 -3.39
CA SER A 19 -13.33 2.69 -2.09
C SER A 19 -12.45 1.45 -1.88
N PRO A 20 -11.17 1.59 -1.47
CA PRO A 20 -10.38 0.41 -1.15
C PRO A 20 -10.86 -0.14 0.20
N SER A 21 -11.51 -1.30 0.17
CA SER A 21 -11.72 -2.10 1.37
C SER A 21 -10.37 -2.46 2.00
N PRO A 22 -10.25 -2.51 3.33
CA PRO A 22 -8.99 -2.81 4.00
C PRO A 22 -8.47 -4.20 3.57
N PRO A 23 -7.15 -4.39 3.49
CA PRO A 23 -6.56 -5.66 3.15
C PRO A 23 -7.01 -6.74 4.16
N PRO A 24 -7.36 -7.95 3.69
CA PRO A 24 -7.77 -9.02 4.59
C PRO A 24 -6.64 -9.36 5.56
N PRO A 25 -6.94 -9.63 6.84
CA PRO A 25 -5.93 -10.04 7.81
C PRO A 25 -5.17 -11.27 7.31
N ALA A 26 -3.88 -11.34 7.63
CA ALA A 26 -3.00 -12.43 7.19
C ALA A 26 -3.63 -13.80 7.51
N PRO A 27 -3.51 -14.80 6.62
CA PRO A 27 -4.10 -16.11 6.83
C PRO A 27 -3.59 -16.72 8.14
N VAL A 28 -4.48 -16.94 9.10
CA VAL A 28 -4.14 -17.64 10.33
C VAL A 28 -3.93 -19.12 9.97
N PRO A 29 -2.81 -19.74 10.37
CA PRO A 29 -2.59 -21.15 10.10
C PRO A 29 -3.70 -21.98 10.75
N LEU A 30 -4.29 -22.91 10.00
CA LEU A 30 -5.27 -23.89 10.50
C LEU A 30 -4.60 -25.02 11.29
N THR A 31 -3.27 -25.07 11.30
CA THR A 31 -2.51 -26.02 12.10
C THR A 31 -2.64 -25.68 13.59
N PRO A 32 -2.86 -26.68 14.47
CA PRO A 32 -2.96 -26.44 15.91
C PRO A 32 -1.71 -25.73 16.46
N GLY A 33 -1.90 -24.53 17.01
CA GLY A 33 -0.88 -23.81 17.76
C GLY A 33 -0.70 -24.37 19.18
N PRO A 34 0.23 -23.81 19.97
CA PRO A 34 0.60 -24.37 21.27
C PRO A 34 -0.59 -24.46 22.23
N ARG A 35 -1.50 -23.47 22.22
CA ARG A 35 -2.71 -23.49 23.05
C ARG A 35 -3.75 -24.49 22.56
N ALA A 36 -3.95 -24.59 21.24
CA ALA A 36 -4.89 -25.56 20.64
C ALA A 36 -4.42 -27.00 20.90
N SER A 37 -3.14 -27.30 20.71
CA SER A 37 -2.56 -28.60 21.06
C SER A 37 -2.70 -28.91 22.55
N LYS A 38 -2.53 -27.90 23.42
CA LYS A 38 -2.70 -28.11 24.86
C LYS A 38 -4.14 -28.44 25.24
N LEU A 39 -5.11 -27.82 24.59
CA LEU A 39 -6.53 -28.11 24.79
C LEU A 39 -6.84 -29.57 24.43
N GLN A 40 -6.38 -30.03 23.26
CA GLN A 40 -6.52 -31.42 22.82
C GLN A 40 -5.86 -32.41 23.81
N GLU A 41 -4.62 -32.11 24.22
CA GLU A 41 -3.88 -32.94 25.19
C GLU A 41 -4.61 -33.06 26.54
N ILE A 42 -5.19 -31.96 27.04
CA ILE A 42 -5.94 -31.96 28.30
C ILE A 42 -7.23 -32.76 28.15
N PHE A 43 -7.92 -32.62 27.03
CA PHE A 43 -9.14 -33.38 26.74
C PHE A 43 -8.87 -34.88 26.71
N ASP A 44 -7.85 -35.33 25.96
CA ASP A 44 -7.47 -36.73 25.89
C ASP A 44 -7.11 -37.30 27.26
N LYS A 45 -6.36 -36.54 28.07
CA LYS A 45 -6.00 -36.93 29.43
C LYS A 45 -7.23 -37.03 30.34
N ALA A 46 -8.17 -36.10 30.23
CA ALA A 46 -9.41 -36.11 31.00
C ALA A 46 -10.28 -37.30 30.62
N LEU A 47 -10.47 -37.56 29.32
CA LEU A 47 -11.23 -38.68 28.80
C LEU A 47 -10.62 -40.02 29.24
N ALA A 48 -9.31 -40.19 29.09
CA ALA A 48 -8.61 -41.39 29.54
C ALA A 48 -8.76 -41.62 31.05
N ARG A 49 -8.76 -40.54 31.86
CA ARG A 49 -8.95 -40.65 33.31
C ARG A 49 -10.39 -41.06 33.67
N THR A 50 -11.39 -40.53 32.96
CA THR A 50 -12.80 -40.90 33.12
C THR A 50 -13.02 -42.38 32.76
N LEU A 51 -12.46 -42.84 31.64
CA LEU A 51 -12.56 -44.24 31.21
C LEU A 51 -11.88 -45.19 32.22
N ARG A 52 -10.74 -44.80 32.80
CA ARG A 52 -10.08 -45.59 33.85
C ARG A 52 -10.90 -45.68 35.14
N ALA A 53 -11.63 -44.62 35.50
CA ALA A 53 -12.50 -44.64 36.67
C ALA A 53 -13.66 -45.63 36.49
N ASN A 54 -14.15 -45.80 35.25
CA ASN A 54 -15.09 -46.86 34.87
C ASN A 54 -14.37 -48.20 34.64
N SER A 55 -13.68 -48.69 35.68
CA SER A 55 -13.03 -50.00 35.64
C SER A 55 -14.05 -51.14 35.64
N TYR A 56 -13.68 -52.28 35.06
CA TYR A 56 -14.54 -53.47 35.09
C TYR A 56 -14.88 -53.93 36.52
N ALA A 57 -13.96 -53.74 37.49
CA ALA A 57 -14.21 -54.04 38.89
C ALA A 57 -15.35 -53.19 39.48
N ASN A 58 -15.34 -51.88 39.19
CA ASN A 58 -16.41 -50.97 39.63
C ASN A 58 -17.73 -51.30 38.92
N PHE A 59 -17.68 -51.63 37.63
CA PHE A 59 -18.87 -51.95 36.83
C PHE A 59 -19.52 -53.27 37.25
N SER A 60 -18.74 -54.35 37.39
CA SER A 60 -19.23 -55.66 37.82
C SER A 60 -19.75 -55.67 39.26
N GLY A 61 -19.18 -54.83 40.15
CA GLY A 61 -19.68 -54.64 41.52
C GLY A 61 -21.12 -54.12 41.59
N CYS A 62 -21.54 -53.29 40.62
CA CYS A 62 -22.91 -52.80 40.51
C CYS A 62 -23.89 -53.83 39.93
N PHE A 63 -23.39 -54.88 39.25
CA PHE A 63 -24.19 -55.93 38.62
C PHE A 63 -23.78 -57.33 39.11
N PRO A 64 -24.02 -57.66 40.39
CA PRO A 64 -23.50 -58.90 41.00
C PRO A 64 -24.12 -60.17 40.41
N THR A 65 -25.37 -60.14 39.96
CA THR A 65 -26.05 -61.32 39.39
C THR A 65 -25.52 -61.67 38.00
N PRO A 66 -25.44 -60.73 37.02
CA PRO A 66 -24.78 -60.99 35.74
C PRO A 66 -23.30 -61.32 35.85
N ALA A 67 -22.57 -60.69 36.79
CA ALA A 67 -21.15 -60.95 36.98
C ALA A 67 -20.85 -62.41 37.38
N LYS A 68 -21.77 -63.07 38.10
CA LYS A 68 -21.64 -64.47 38.50
C LYS A 68 -22.05 -65.46 37.40
N HIS A 69 -23.13 -65.15 36.67
CA HIS A 69 -23.75 -66.12 35.76
C HIS A 69 -23.26 -65.97 34.31
N VAL A 70 -22.88 -64.77 33.90
CA VAL A 70 -22.45 -64.47 32.52
C VAL A 70 -21.32 -63.41 32.49
N PRO A 71 -20.14 -63.69 33.07
CA PRO A 71 -19.05 -62.71 33.17
C PRO A 71 -18.52 -62.26 31.80
N ALA A 72 -18.45 -63.18 30.82
CA ALA A 72 -17.93 -62.89 29.48
C ALA A 72 -18.81 -61.89 28.72
N SER A 73 -20.14 -62.04 28.76
CA SER A 73 -21.06 -61.09 28.12
C SER A 73 -21.05 -59.74 28.82
N LEU A 74 -20.94 -59.72 30.15
CA LEU A 74 -20.86 -58.47 30.91
C LEU A 74 -19.56 -57.70 30.59
N GLU A 75 -18.43 -58.40 30.47
CA GLU A 75 -17.16 -57.82 30.07
C GLU A 75 -17.20 -57.29 28.63
N SER A 76 -17.86 -58.00 27.71
CA SER A 76 -18.10 -57.53 26.35
C SER A 76 -18.93 -56.24 26.33
N VAL A 77 -20.03 -56.17 27.10
CA VAL A 77 -20.87 -54.97 27.19
C VAL A 77 -20.09 -53.79 27.77
N TRP A 78 -19.32 -54.01 28.84
CA TRP A 78 -18.47 -52.97 29.43
C TRP A 78 -17.43 -52.44 28.43
N ARG A 79 -16.75 -53.32 27.69
CA ARG A 79 -15.80 -52.93 26.64
C ARG A 79 -16.48 -52.13 25.54
N GLN A 80 -17.64 -52.58 25.05
CA GLN A 80 -18.40 -51.88 24.01
C GLN A 80 -18.87 -50.51 24.48
N LEU A 81 -19.34 -50.39 25.72
CA LEU A 81 -19.76 -49.12 26.31
C LEU A 81 -18.59 -48.14 26.42
N ASN A 82 -17.45 -48.57 26.96
CA ASN A 82 -16.27 -47.71 27.06
C ASN A 82 -15.73 -47.31 25.69
N ALA A 83 -15.70 -48.23 24.72
CA ALA A 83 -15.27 -47.94 23.35
C ALA A 83 -16.21 -46.93 22.68
N LYS A 84 -17.53 -47.09 22.81
CA LYS A 84 -18.51 -46.16 22.25
C LYS A 84 -18.47 -44.81 22.92
N LEU A 85 -18.31 -44.76 24.25
CA LEU A 85 -18.15 -43.52 24.98
C LEU A 85 -16.89 -42.76 24.52
N GLU A 86 -15.76 -43.46 24.35
CA GLU A 86 -14.53 -42.86 23.86
C GLU A 86 -14.67 -42.32 22.44
N GLU A 87 -15.21 -43.14 21.53
CA GLU A 87 -15.42 -42.77 20.12
C GLU A 87 -16.36 -41.57 20.00
N SER A 88 -17.53 -41.61 20.66
CA SER A 88 -18.49 -40.52 20.64
C SER A 88 -17.93 -39.25 21.29
N ALA A 89 -17.24 -39.35 22.42
CA ALA A 89 -16.66 -38.17 23.07
C ALA A 89 -15.61 -37.48 22.19
N LYS A 90 -14.77 -38.26 21.50
CA LYS A 90 -13.78 -37.72 20.55
C LYS A 90 -14.43 -37.10 19.32
N ALA A 91 -15.43 -37.76 18.74
CA ALA A 91 -16.16 -37.23 17.60
C ALA A 91 -16.84 -35.90 17.92
N GLU A 92 -17.62 -35.84 19.01
CA GLU A 92 -18.29 -34.62 19.45
C GLU A 92 -17.30 -33.50 19.78
N PHE A 93 -16.13 -33.82 20.33
CA PHE A 93 -15.10 -32.83 20.59
C PHE A 93 -14.54 -32.22 19.31
N GLU A 94 -14.23 -33.04 18.29
CA GLU A 94 -13.78 -32.55 16.99
C GLU A 94 -14.88 -31.73 16.28
N ASP A 95 -16.14 -32.16 16.39
CA ASP A 95 -17.27 -31.42 15.85
C ASP A 95 -17.37 -30.03 16.50
N ILE A 96 -17.27 -29.94 17.84
CA ILE A 96 -17.25 -28.65 18.56
C ILE A 96 -16.05 -27.79 18.15
N LEU A 97 -14.86 -28.38 18.00
CA LEU A 97 -13.66 -27.65 17.56
C LEU A 97 -13.88 -27.03 16.18
N SER A 98 -14.52 -27.77 15.26
CA SER A 98 -14.81 -27.31 13.90
C SER A 98 -15.94 -26.27 13.84
N GLU A 99 -17.06 -26.51 14.54
CA GLU A 99 -18.24 -25.63 14.57
C GLU A 99 -17.87 -24.25 15.13
N ARG A 100 -17.02 -24.23 16.16
CA ARG A 100 -16.58 -22.99 16.80
C ARG A 100 -15.32 -22.39 16.17
N ASP A 101 -14.73 -23.06 15.19
CA ASP A 101 -13.43 -22.72 14.63
C ASP A 101 -12.40 -22.38 15.72
N ALA A 102 -12.34 -23.25 16.72
CA ALA A 102 -11.60 -23.00 17.95
C ALA A 102 -10.09 -22.93 17.69
N VAL A 103 -9.59 -23.75 16.75
CA VAL A 103 -8.16 -23.76 16.39
C VAL A 103 -7.72 -22.40 15.85
N ARG A 104 -8.46 -21.84 14.90
CA ARG A 104 -8.17 -20.50 14.35
C ARG A 104 -8.20 -19.43 15.44
N GLN A 105 -9.22 -19.44 16.28
CA GLN A 105 -9.37 -18.44 17.35
C GLN A 105 -8.27 -18.53 18.41
N LEU A 106 -7.86 -19.73 18.81
CA LEU A 106 -6.78 -19.93 19.77
C LEU A 106 -5.42 -19.54 19.18
N ASN A 107 -5.20 -19.81 17.89
CA ASN A 107 -4.00 -19.38 17.18
C ASN A 107 -3.93 -17.85 17.05
N GLU A 108 -5.05 -17.21 16.77
CA GLU A 108 -5.14 -15.75 16.72
C GLU A 108 -4.89 -15.12 18.10
N LEU A 109 -5.41 -15.74 19.17
CA LEU A 109 -5.10 -15.32 20.54
C LEU A 109 -3.60 -15.41 20.84
N ASP A 110 -2.94 -16.51 20.44
CA ASP A 110 -1.50 -16.66 20.65
C ASP A 110 -0.69 -15.62 19.84
N ARG A 111 -1.14 -15.25 18.63
CA ARG A 111 -0.57 -14.13 17.84
C ARG A 111 -0.68 -12.81 18.60
N LEU A 112 -1.88 -12.47 19.07
CA LEU A 112 -2.14 -11.22 19.81
C LEU A 112 -1.34 -11.14 21.11
N VAL A 113 -1.22 -12.24 21.84
CA VAL A 113 -0.39 -12.33 23.06
C VAL A 113 1.09 -12.13 22.73
N GLY A 114 1.57 -12.72 21.63
CA GLY A 114 2.93 -12.52 21.14
C GLY A 114 3.23 -11.05 20.82
N GLU A 115 2.35 -10.39 20.08
CA GLU A 115 2.47 -8.97 19.74
C GLU A 115 2.41 -8.06 20.96
N ALA A 116 1.52 -8.36 21.92
CA ALA A 116 1.43 -7.62 23.17
C ALA A 116 2.71 -7.75 24.00
N ARG A 117 3.32 -8.94 24.03
CA ARG A 117 4.61 -9.18 24.70
C ARG A 117 5.73 -8.37 24.07
N VAL A 118 5.83 -8.37 22.73
CA VAL A 118 6.81 -7.56 22.01
C VAL A 118 6.62 -6.07 22.27
N ARG A 119 5.38 -5.57 22.30
CA ARG A 119 5.08 -4.17 22.64
C ARG A 119 5.50 -3.82 24.07
N LYS A 120 5.22 -4.72 25.03
CA LYS A 120 5.64 -4.57 26.43
C LYS A 120 7.17 -4.52 26.56
N ASP A 121 7.87 -5.44 25.90
CA ASP A 121 9.34 -5.52 25.93
C ASP A 121 10.00 -4.28 25.31
N ARG A 122 9.32 -3.62 24.35
CA ARG A 122 9.75 -2.34 23.75
C ARG A 122 9.37 -1.10 24.57
N GLY A 123 8.73 -1.26 25.73
CA GLY A 123 8.26 -0.14 26.55
C GLY A 123 7.06 0.62 25.96
N LEU A 124 6.41 0.07 24.92
CA LEU A 124 5.24 0.65 24.24
C LEU A 124 3.91 0.12 24.83
N GLY A 125 3.96 -0.63 25.92
CA GLY A 125 2.78 -1.19 26.59
C GLY A 125 2.23 -0.26 27.65
N GLY A 126 1.06 0.32 27.41
CA GLY A 126 0.28 1.02 28.44
C GLY A 126 -0.55 0.06 29.29
N ASP A 127 -1.27 0.60 30.28
CA ASP A 127 -2.22 -0.16 31.08
C ASP A 127 -3.34 -0.72 30.21
N SER A 128 -3.67 -2.00 30.42
CA SER A 128 -4.71 -2.70 29.67
C SER A 128 -6.09 -2.16 30.04
N VAL A 129 -6.59 -1.20 29.26
CA VAL A 129 -7.98 -0.71 29.40
C VAL A 129 -8.92 -1.75 28.78
N ALA A 130 -9.89 -2.22 29.56
CA ALA A 130 -10.85 -3.18 29.05
C ALA A 130 -11.86 -2.49 28.11
N PRO A 131 -12.24 -3.09 26.97
CA PRO A 131 -13.12 -2.43 25.99
C PRO A 131 -14.48 -1.98 26.56
N HIS A 132 -14.98 -2.67 27.59
CA HIS A 132 -16.25 -2.35 28.24
C HIS A 132 -16.21 -1.11 29.13
N THR A 133 -15.02 -0.59 29.44
CA THR A 133 -14.88 0.66 30.20
C THR A 133 -14.76 1.88 29.29
N LEU A 134 -14.63 1.67 27.97
CA LEU A 134 -14.51 2.74 26.98
C LEU A 134 -15.89 3.22 26.54
N SER A 135 -16.00 4.53 26.33
CA SER A 135 -17.20 5.12 25.76
C SER A 135 -17.36 4.74 24.27
N PRO A 136 -18.60 4.76 23.73
CA PRO A 136 -18.83 4.49 22.30
C PRO A 136 -18.04 5.43 21.38
N GLU A 137 -17.87 6.69 21.78
CA GLU A 137 -17.12 7.68 21.01
C GLU A 137 -15.62 7.35 20.96
N GLU A 138 -15.03 6.91 22.06
CA GLU A 138 -13.63 6.49 22.11
C GLU A 138 -13.39 5.25 21.24
N LEU A 139 -14.29 4.27 21.28
CA LEU A 139 -14.23 3.08 20.42
C LEU A 139 -14.32 3.45 18.93
N TYR A 140 -15.26 4.35 18.59
CA TYR A 140 -15.43 4.82 17.22
C TYR A 140 -14.19 5.56 16.73
N ARG A 141 -13.65 6.48 17.52
CA ARG A 141 -12.43 7.23 17.18
C ARG A 141 -11.22 6.29 17.07
N ALA A 142 -11.05 5.34 17.99
CA ALA A 142 -9.95 4.38 17.97
C ALA A 142 -9.96 3.50 16.71
N HIS A 143 -11.15 3.17 16.19
CA HIS A 143 -11.27 2.42 14.94
C HIS A 143 -11.01 3.29 13.70
N LEU A 144 -11.44 4.55 13.74
CA LEU A 144 -11.29 5.48 12.61
C LEU A 144 -9.84 6.00 12.46
N LEU A 145 -9.13 6.16 13.58
CA LEU A 145 -7.82 6.80 13.61
C LEU A 145 -6.77 6.12 12.70
N PRO A 146 -6.61 4.77 12.67
CA PRO A 146 -5.65 4.13 11.78
C PRO A 146 -5.89 4.43 10.30
N GLN A 147 -7.16 4.46 9.88
CA GLN A 147 -7.55 4.77 8.50
C GLN A 147 -7.25 6.24 8.16
N LEU A 148 -7.56 7.15 9.09
CA LEU A 148 -7.24 8.57 8.94
C LEU A 148 -5.73 8.81 8.89
N MET A 149 -4.94 8.10 9.69
CA MET A 149 -3.48 8.20 9.66
C MET A 149 -2.89 7.69 8.34
N GLU A 150 -3.40 6.58 7.80
CA GLU A 150 -2.99 6.04 6.49
C GLU A 150 -3.30 7.04 5.37
N THR A 151 -4.54 7.53 5.31
CA THR A 151 -4.93 8.54 4.32
C THR A 151 -4.19 9.86 4.46
N GLN A 152 -3.87 10.28 5.69
CA GLN A 152 -3.04 11.46 5.93
C GLN A 152 -1.63 11.26 5.37
N ALA A 153 -1.00 10.12 5.66
CA ALA A 153 0.34 9.81 5.15
C ALA A 153 0.38 9.78 3.61
N ASP A 154 -0.65 9.24 2.97
CA ASP A 154 -0.79 9.23 1.50
C ASP A 154 -0.93 10.64 0.92
N LEU A 155 -1.72 11.50 1.56
CA LEU A 155 -1.89 12.89 1.14
C LEU A 155 -0.60 13.68 1.32
N ASP A 156 0.10 13.51 2.44
CA ASP A 156 1.39 14.16 2.70
C ASP A 156 2.44 13.71 1.66
N ALA A 157 2.48 12.43 1.31
CA ALA A 157 3.35 11.92 0.24
C ALA A 157 3.03 12.57 -1.12
N LYS A 158 1.75 12.74 -1.46
CA LYS A 158 1.34 13.43 -2.70
C LYS A 158 1.70 14.91 -2.69
N ILE A 159 1.48 15.60 -1.57
CA ILE A 159 1.84 17.01 -1.41
C ILE A 159 3.35 17.18 -1.59
N ASN A 160 4.16 16.35 -0.93
CA ASN A 160 5.61 16.40 -1.05
C ASN A 160 6.08 16.13 -2.49
N SER A 161 5.46 15.17 -3.18
CA SER A 161 5.74 14.89 -4.60
C SER A 161 5.46 16.09 -5.49
N VAL A 162 4.29 16.72 -5.34
CA VAL A 162 3.89 17.90 -6.12
C VAL A 162 4.76 19.11 -5.78
N GLN A 163 5.11 19.31 -4.51
CA GLN A 163 6.02 20.39 -4.11
C GLN A 163 7.41 20.22 -4.75
N ASN A 164 7.95 19.00 -4.76
CA ASN A 164 9.22 18.72 -5.43
C ASN A 164 9.15 18.98 -6.94
N GLN A 165 8.07 18.56 -7.61
CA GLN A 165 7.85 18.85 -9.03
C GLN A 165 7.73 20.36 -9.30
N ASN A 166 7.03 21.10 -8.44
CA ASN A 166 6.90 22.55 -8.57
C ASN A 166 8.24 23.26 -8.41
N VAL A 167 9.08 22.84 -7.46
CA VAL A 167 10.43 23.38 -7.28
C VAL A 167 11.28 23.13 -8.52
N GLU A 168 11.23 21.92 -9.09
CA GLU A 168 11.95 21.58 -10.32
C GLU A 168 11.47 22.41 -11.53
N LEU A 169 10.16 22.52 -11.71
CA LEU A 169 9.55 23.32 -12.79
C LEU A 169 9.88 24.81 -12.65
N ALA A 170 9.80 25.36 -11.43
CA ALA A 170 10.18 26.74 -11.17
C ALA A 170 11.66 26.98 -11.48
N GLY A 171 12.54 26.04 -11.13
CA GLY A 171 13.95 26.08 -11.49
C GLY A 171 14.18 26.09 -13.00
N LYS A 172 13.47 25.22 -13.74
CA LYS A 172 13.51 25.19 -15.21
C LYS A 172 13.05 26.51 -15.84
N VAL A 173 11.93 27.06 -15.37
CA VAL A 173 11.40 28.34 -15.86
C VAL A 173 12.39 29.47 -15.61
N GLN A 174 13.03 29.51 -14.44
CA GLN A 174 14.02 30.54 -14.13
C GLN A 174 15.26 30.43 -15.02
N ALA A 175 15.76 29.20 -15.24
CA ALA A 175 16.88 28.96 -16.14
C ALA A 175 16.55 29.41 -17.58
N GLN A 176 15.37 29.02 -18.09
CA GLN A 176 14.90 29.43 -19.41
C GLN A 176 14.74 30.95 -19.53
N ARG A 177 14.26 31.63 -18.50
CA ARG A 177 14.17 33.09 -18.48
C ARG A 177 15.55 33.75 -18.59
N SER A 178 16.55 33.25 -17.86
CA SER A 178 17.92 33.77 -17.96
C SER A 178 18.57 33.48 -19.31
N GLU A 179 18.26 32.35 -19.93
CA GLU A 179 18.72 32.01 -21.27
C GLU A 179 18.10 32.94 -22.32
N ILE A 180 16.80 33.20 -22.24
CA ILE A 180 16.10 34.15 -23.12
C ILE A 180 16.69 35.55 -22.98
N GLU A 181 16.94 36.02 -21.76
CA GLU A 181 17.56 37.32 -21.50
C GLU A 181 18.97 37.41 -22.13
N SER A 182 19.78 36.37 -21.98
CA SER A 182 21.09 36.29 -22.64
C SER A 182 20.98 36.28 -24.16
N LEU A 183 20.05 35.53 -24.74
CA LEU A 183 19.85 35.47 -26.19
C LEU A 183 19.36 36.81 -26.75
N LEU A 184 18.45 37.50 -26.04
CA LEU A 184 17.96 38.82 -26.43
C LEU A 184 19.08 39.85 -26.40
N SER A 185 19.87 39.90 -25.32
CA SER A 185 21.02 40.81 -25.24
C SER A 185 22.08 40.54 -26.33
N GLY A 186 22.30 39.26 -26.67
CA GLY A 186 23.17 38.88 -27.79
C GLY A 186 22.62 39.33 -29.14
N LEU A 187 21.30 39.23 -29.34
CA LEU A 187 20.64 39.69 -30.57
C LEU A 187 20.66 41.21 -30.69
N GLU A 188 20.45 41.94 -29.59
CA GLU A 188 20.59 43.40 -29.54
C GLU A 188 22.02 43.83 -29.92
N ALA A 189 23.05 43.13 -29.42
CA ALA A 189 24.42 43.40 -29.80
C ALA A 189 24.68 43.16 -31.30
N VAL A 190 24.17 42.06 -31.87
CA VAL A 190 24.30 41.77 -33.31
C VAL A 190 23.56 42.80 -34.17
N VAL A 191 22.38 43.26 -33.74
CA VAL A 191 21.65 44.33 -34.43
C VAL A 191 22.45 45.64 -34.37
N ALA A 192 23.00 46.00 -33.21
CA ALA A 192 23.85 47.19 -33.08
C ALA A 192 25.11 47.11 -33.98
N ASP A 193 25.73 45.93 -34.07
CA ASP A 193 26.87 45.71 -34.97
C ASP A 193 26.48 45.85 -36.45
N LEU A 194 25.32 45.33 -36.86
CA LEU A 194 24.79 45.48 -38.22
C LEU A 194 24.42 46.92 -38.55
N GLU A 195 23.80 47.64 -37.62
CA GLU A 195 23.53 49.08 -37.75
C GLU A 195 24.83 49.87 -37.88
N GLY A 196 25.83 49.54 -37.07
CA GLY A 196 27.18 50.10 -37.15
C GLY A 196 27.86 49.84 -38.51
N ALA A 197 27.78 48.61 -39.01
CA ALA A 197 28.33 48.23 -40.32
C ALA A 197 27.59 48.91 -41.48
N ALA A 198 26.27 49.02 -41.40
CA ALA A 198 25.46 49.74 -42.38
C ALA A 198 25.83 51.25 -42.40
N ALA A 199 25.96 51.87 -41.23
CA ALA A 199 26.39 53.26 -41.11
C ALA A 199 27.83 53.50 -41.60
N ALA A 200 28.75 52.55 -41.39
CA ALA A 200 30.09 52.62 -41.94
C ALA A 200 30.08 52.52 -43.48
N THR A 201 29.21 51.66 -44.03
CA THR A 201 29.06 51.50 -45.48
C THR A 201 28.51 52.77 -46.14
N THR A 202 27.50 53.42 -45.56
CA THR A 202 26.95 54.68 -46.09
C THR A 202 27.94 55.85 -46.01
N LYS A 203 28.76 55.90 -44.95
CA LYS A 203 29.88 56.86 -44.86
C LYS A 203 30.92 56.58 -45.94
N PHE A 204 31.31 55.33 -46.15
CA PHE A 204 32.28 54.98 -47.18
C PHE A 204 31.77 55.28 -48.60
N THR A 205 30.49 55.02 -48.90
CA THR A 205 29.92 55.33 -50.22
C THR A 205 29.81 56.84 -50.46
N SER A 206 29.39 57.61 -49.45
CA SER A 206 29.36 59.08 -49.55
C SER A 206 30.76 59.69 -49.69
N GLU A 207 31.75 59.24 -48.91
CA GLU A 207 33.15 59.66 -49.10
C GLU A 207 33.69 59.29 -50.48
N ARG A 208 33.37 58.09 -50.97
CA ARG A 208 33.77 57.66 -52.32
C ARG A 208 33.10 58.49 -53.41
N GLN A 209 31.82 58.83 -53.24
CA GLN A 209 31.09 59.68 -54.16
C GLN A 209 31.67 61.10 -54.18
N LEU A 210 31.97 61.69 -53.02
CA LEU A 210 32.65 62.99 -52.93
C LEU A 210 34.03 62.95 -53.60
N ARG A 211 34.81 61.88 -53.40
CA ARG A 211 36.11 61.70 -54.10
C ARG A 211 35.93 61.56 -55.61
N GLN A 212 34.88 60.89 -56.08
CA GLN A 212 34.59 60.74 -57.50
C GLN A 212 34.13 62.05 -58.13
N GLU A 213 33.28 62.82 -57.45
CA GLU A 213 32.86 64.16 -57.86
C GLU A 213 34.05 65.13 -57.89
N ALA A 214 34.95 65.08 -56.88
CA ALA A 214 36.17 65.87 -56.88
C ALA A 214 37.12 65.51 -58.05
N ALA A 215 37.25 64.22 -58.38
CA ALA A 215 38.04 63.77 -59.52
C ALA A 215 37.42 64.18 -60.88
N GLN A 216 36.09 64.16 -61.01
CA GLN A 216 35.39 64.68 -62.19
C GLN A 216 35.59 66.19 -62.34
N MET A 217 35.43 66.96 -61.26
CA MET A 217 35.68 68.40 -61.25
C MET A 217 37.12 68.76 -61.62
N ASP A 218 38.13 68.04 -61.12
CA ASP A 218 39.53 68.26 -61.51
C ASP A 218 39.77 67.97 -63.00
N GLY A 219 39.12 66.94 -63.54
CA GLY A 219 39.12 66.65 -64.98
C GLY A 219 38.49 67.76 -65.81
N GLU A 220 37.36 68.31 -65.37
CA GLU A 220 36.68 69.43 -66.04
C GLU A 220 37.47 70.74 -65.98
N VAL A 221 38.14 71.02 -64.86
CA VAL A 221 39.00 72.22 -64.71
C VAL A 221 40.24 72.10 -65.60
N LYS A 222 40.89 70.94 -65.66
CA LYS A 222 42.00 70.70 -66.61
C LYS A 222 41.55 70.88 -68.06
N ALA A 223 40.41 70.31 -68.44
CA ALA A 223 39.84 70.45 -69.78
C ALA A 223 39.49 71.91 -70.13
N ARG A 224 39.15 72.74 -69.15
CA ARG A 224 38.91 74.19 -69.33
C ARG A 224 40.17 75.05 -69.37
N SER A 225 41.30 74.56 -68.85
CA SER A 225 42.60 75.26 -68.87
C SER A 225 43.43 75.00 -70.14
N GLU A 226 43.02 74.03 -70.97
CA GLU A 226 43.66 73.67 -72.24
C GLU A 226 43.01 74.34 -73.47
N ILE A 227 42.19 75.38 -73.26
CA ILE A 227 41.61 76.26 -74.29
C ILE A 227 42.08 77.69 -74.04
#